data_AF-A0A7J8RGT4-F1
#
_entry.id   AF-A0A7J8RGT4-F1
#
_cell.length_a   1.000
_cell.length_b   1.000
_cell.length_c   1.000
_cell.angle_alpha   90.00
_cell.angle_beta   90.00
_cell.angle_gamma   90.00
#
_symmetry.space_group_name_H-M   'P 1'
#
loop_
_entity.id
_entity.type
_entity.pdbx_description
1 polymer ?
#
loop_
_entity_poly.entity_id
_entity_poly.type
_entity_poly.pdbx_seq_one_letter_code
_entity_poly.pdbx_strand_id
1 'polypeptide(L)' 'MKKSSNMWTRAFLLTTCKSNIVDKNLREAFNSSIVEARFKRIIRMLKDIRTKMMTRIVVKKKLCNG' A
#
# COMPACT_ATOMS: atom_id res chain seq x y z
N MET A 1 -23.76 6.05 0.80
CA MET A 1 -23.72 5.09 1.93
C MET A 1 -23.92 5.85 3.24
N LYS A 2 -24.98 5.53 3.98
CA LYS A 2 -25.26 6.10 5.31
C LYS A 2 -24.26 5.47 6.29
N LYS A 3 -23.31 6.24 6.85
CA LYS A 3 -22.37 5.73 7.86
C LYS A 3 -23.10 5.63 9.21
N SER A 4 -23.16 4.44 9.80
CA SER A 4 -23.75 4.25 11.13
C SER A 4 -22.90 4.94 12.21
N SER A 5 -23.54 5.65 13.15
CA SER A 5 -22.90 6.38 14.27
C SER A 5 -21.86 5.52 15.03
N ASN A 6 -22.10 4.21 15.08
CA ASN A 6 -21.33 3.23 15.84
C ASN A 6 -19.88 3.02 15.34
N MET A 7 -19.54 3.46 14.12
CA MET A 7 -18.21 3.22 13.53
C MET A 7 -17.08 4.01 14.21
N TRP A 8 -17.41 5.05 14.99
CA TRP A 8 -16.45 5.94 15.66
C TRP A 8 -16.51 5.86 17.19
N THR A 9 -17.45 5.10 17.75
CA THR A 9 -17.51 4.89 19.19
C THR A 9 -16.42 3.91 19.59
N ARG A 10 -15.55 4.32 20.52
CA ARG A 10 -14.46 3.48 21.04
C ARG A 10 -14.94 2.14 21.61
N ALA A 11 -16.20 2.07 22.07
CA ALA A 11 -16.87 0.85 22.54
C ALA A 11 -17.09 -0.22 21.45
N PHE A 12 -17.13 0.18 20.17
CA PHE A 12 -17.25 -0.73 19.02
C PHE A 12 -15.92 -0.91 18.27
N LEU A 13 -14.83 -0.33 18.79
CA LEU A 13 -13.50 -0.59 18.27
C LEU A 13 -13.08 -2.00 18.71
N LEU A 14 -12.76 -2.87 17.76
CA LEU A 14 -12.22 -4.19 18.07
C LEU A 14 -10.95 -4.04 18.92
N THR A 15 -10.89 -4.75 20.05
CA THR A 15 -9.73 -4.79 20.94
C THR A 15 -8.54 -5.55 20.35
N THR A 16 -8.76 -6.29 19.27
CA THR A 16 -7.71 -7.05 18.58
C THR A 16 -6.86 -6.14 17.69
N CYS A 17 -5.56 -6.09 17.96
CA CYS A 17 -4.60 -5.40 17.11
C CYS A 17 -4.55 -6.07 15.73
N LYS A 18 -4.79 -5.29 14.67
CA LYS A 18 -4.68 -5.77 13.27
C LYS A 18 -3.32 -5.50 12.65
N SER A 19 -2.29 -5.11 13.43
CA SER A 19 -0.96 -4.77 12.89
C SER A 19 -0.38 -5.91 12.06
N ASN A 20 -0.49 -7.17 12.52
CA ASN A 20 0.01 -8.34 11.79
C ASN A 20 -0.57 -8.45 10.37
N ILE A 21 -1.84 -8.08 10.19
CA ILE A 21 -2.49 -8.10 8.88
C ILE A 21 -1.95 -6.96 8.00
N VAL A 22 -1.78 -5.77 8.58
CA VAL A 22 -1.22 -4.61 7.87
C VAL A 22 0.23 -4.88 7.45
N ASP A 23 1.04 -5.44 8.34
CA ASP A 23 2.45 -5.77 8.10
C ASP A 23 2.60 -6.85 7.03
N LYS A 24 1.75 -7.88 7.07
CA LYS A 24 1.69 -8.92 6.04
C LYS A 24 1.33 -8.32 4.69
N ASN A 25 0.28 -7.51 4.63
CA ASN A 25 -0.16 -6.87 3.39
C ASN A 25 0.94 -5.96 2.82
N LEU A 26 1.63 -5.21 3.68
CA LEU A 26 2.72 -4.34 3.27
C LEU A 26 3.88 -5.16 2.67
N ARG A 27 4.27 -6.25 3.33
CA ARG A 27 5.33 -7.16 2.85
C ARG A 27 4.96 -7.79 1.52
N GLU A 28 3.75 -8.31 1.38
CA GLU A 28 3.28 -8.95 0.15
C GLU A 28 3.19 -7.95 -1.01
N ALA A 29 2.64 -6.77 -0.76
CA ALA A 29 2.53 -5.70 -1.74
C ALA A 29 3.91 -5.21 -2.20
N PHE A 30 4.86 -5.04 -1.27
CA PHE A 30 6.22 -4.65 -1.59
C PHE A 30 6.93 -5.72 -2.42
N ASN A 31 6.92 -6.97 -1.96
CA ASN A 31 7.55 -8.09 -2.67
C ASN A 31 7.00 -8.26 -4.09
N SER A 32 5.67 -8.18 -4.25
CA SER A 32 5.03 -8.24 -5.56
C SER A 32 5.42 -7.05 -6.45
N SER A 33 5.68 -5.88 -5.86
CA SER A 33 6.07 -4.70 -6.64
C SER A 33 7.48 -4.80 -7.23
N ILE A 34 8.40 -5.53 -6.57
CA ILE A 34 9.81 -5.62 -6.97
C ILE A 34 10.20 -6.94 -7.63
N VAL A 35 9.27 -7.90 -7.74
CA VAL A 35 9.53 -9.27 -8.22
C VAL A 35 10.22 -9.32 -9.58
N GLU A 36 9.91 -8.40 -10.50
CA GLU A 36 10.52 -8.32 -11.83
C GLU A 36 11.84 -7.52 -11.83
N ALA A 37 11.99 -6.57 -10.90
CA ALA A 37 13.16 -5.71 -10.82
C ALA A 37 14.33 -6.41 -10.13
N ARG A 38 14.07 -7.33 -9.19
CA ARG A 38 15.10 -8.00 -8.37
C ARG A 38 16.09 -8.85 -9.16
N PHE A 39 15.72 -9.27 -10.37
CA PHE A 39 16.59 -10.07 -11.25
C PHE A 39 17.56 -9.22 -12.08
N LYS A 40 17.54 -7.88 -11.91
CA LYS A 40 18.36 -6.95 -12.68
C LYS A 40 19.58 -6.52 -11.87
N ARG A 41 20.62 -6.04 -12.57
CA ARG A 41 21.77 -5.38 -11.94
C ARG A 41 21.30 -4.25 -11.02
N ILE A 42 21.98 -4.05 -9.90
CA ILE A 42 21.52 -3.19 -8.79
C ILE A 42 21.10 -1.78 -9.24
N ILE A 43 21.87 -1.13 -10.11
CA ILE A 43 21.54 0.20 -10.64
C ILE A 43 20.21 0.19 -11.40
N ARG A 44 19.99 -0.84 -12.24
CA ARG A 44 18.78 -0.98 -13.05
C ARG A 44 17.58 -1.38 -12.19
N MET A 45 17.77 -2.27 -11.22
CA MET A 45 16.75 -2.62 -10.22
C MET A 45 16.25 -1.38 -9.49
N LEU A 46 17.15 -0.55 -8.95
CA LEU A 46 16.78 0.67 -8.23
C LEU A 46 16.06 1.69 -9.12
N LYS A 47 16.53 1.87 -10.37
CA LYS A 47 15.87 2.76 -11.34
C LYS A 47 14.44 2.30 -11.66
N ASP A 48 14.24 1.00 -11.82
CA ASP A 48 12.92 0.43 -12.13
C ASP A 48 11.97 0.55 -10.94
N ILE A 49 12.44 0.27 -9.72
CA ILE A 49 11.65 0.47 -8.49
C ILE A 49 11.24 1.94 -8.36
N ARG A 50 12.19 2.88 -8.51
CA ARG A 50 11.91 4.32 -8.43
C ARG A 50 10.84 4.74 -9.43
N THR A 51 11.01 4.36 -10.69
CA THR A 51 10.06 4.72 -11.76
C THR A 51 8.66 4.17 -11.46
N LYS A 52 8.57 2.89 -11.06
CA LYS A 52 7.30 2.24 -10.71
C LYS A 52 6.58 2.96 -9.56
N MET A 53 7.30 3.35 -8.51
CA MET A 53 6.72 4.07 -7.37
C MET A 53 6.24 5.48 -7.75
N MET A 54 7.05 6.22 -8.50
CA MET A 54 6.67 7.56 -8.97
C MET A 54 5.43 7.53 -9.86
N THR A 55 5.36 6.58 -10.81
CA THR A 55 4.16 6.40 -11.65
C THR A 55 2.93 6.07 -10.82
N ARG A 56 3.05 5.18 -9.83
CA ARG A 56 1.95 4.84 -8.92
C ARG A 56 1.44 6.07 -8.15
N ILE A 57 2.33 6.92 -7.64
CA ILE A 57 1.95 8.16 -6.94
C ILE A 57 1.18 9.09 -7.88
N VAL A 58 1.66 9.28 -9.11
CA VAL A 58 0.99 10.14 -10.10
C VAL A 58 -0.39 9.60 -10.45
N VAL A 59 -0.52 8.30 -10.71
CA VAL A 59 -1.82 7.67 -10.99
C VAL A 59 -2.77 7.85 -9.81
N LYS A 60 -2.31 7.61 -8.58
CA LYS A 60 -3.12 7.78 -7.37
C LYS A 60 -3.60 9.23 -7.21
N LYS A 61 -2.72 10.21 -7.43
CA LYS A 61 -3.06 11.65 -7.41
C LYS A 61 -4.13 11.98 -8.44
N LYS A 62 -3.99 11.50 -9.68
CA LYS A 62 -5.01 11.71 -10.73
C LYS A 62 -6.36 11.12 -10.34
N LEU A 63 -6.39 9.92 -9.74
CA LEU A 63 -7.62 9.30 -9.27
C LEU A 63 -8.29 10.05 -8.12
N CYS A 64 -7.52 10.69 -7.24
CA CYS A 64 -8.07 11.47 -6.12
C CYS A 64 -8.56 12.86 -6.55
N ASN A 65 -8.04 13.39 -7.66
CA ASN A 65 -8.33 14.73 -8.15
C ASN A 65 -9.38 14.74 -9.29
N GLY A 66 -9.87 13.56 -9.69
CA GLY A 66 -10.89 13.38 -10.74
C GLY A 66 -12.23 12.94 -10.18
#